data_AF-A0A957SKV8-F1
#
_entry.id   AF-A0A957SKV8-F1
#
_cell.length_a   1.000
_cell.length_b   1.000
_cell.length_c   1.000
_cell.angle_alpha   90.00
_cell.angle_beta   90.00
_cell.angle_gamma   90.00
#
_symmetry.space_group_name_H-M   'P 1'
#
loop_
_entity.id
_entity.type
_entity.pdbx_description
1 polymer ?
#
loop_
_entity_poly.entity_id
_entity_poly.type
_entity_poly.pdbx_seq_one_letter_code
_entity_poly.pdbx_strand_id
1 'polypeptide(L)'
;APATITPDMMSENTTGYTIETVPADGSLTLDDGTHAIEIYPLAQTHAEDMVIAYVADPGIVFVTDIYSPNPDADSAGSGGQLIADAIAALGLDVAWIAGGHGGVISWEDFQAQLD
;
A
#
# COMPACT_ATOMS: atom_id res chain seq x y z
N ALA A 1 29.15 -22.36 -16.38
CA ALA A 1 29.45 -22.47 -14.93
C ALA A 1 28.16 -22.14 -14.17
N PRO A 2 27.85 -22.80 -13.04
CA PRO A 2 26.68 -22.41 -12.26
C PRO A 2 26.91 -21.00 -11.70
N ALA A 3 25.88 -20.16 -11.69
CA ALA A 3 25.95 -18.83 -11.09
C ALA A 3 26.03 -18.98 -9.57
N THR A 4 27.09 -18.47 -8.95
CA THR A 4 27.18 -18.33 -7.50
C THR A 4 26.59 -16.99 -7.13
N ILE A 5 25.37 -16.97 -6.58
CA ILE A 5 24.79 -15.76 -6.00
C ILE A 5 25.51 -15.53 -4.68
N THR A 6 26.16 -14.38 -4.52
CA THR A 6 26.73 -13.98 -3.22
C THR A 6 25.58 -13.94 -2.21
N PRO A 7 25.69 -14.66 -1.08
CA PRO A 7 24.65 -14.64 -0.05
C PRO A 7 24.41 -13.19 0.43
N ASP A 8 23.15 -12.81 0.63
CA ASP A 8 22.82 -11.51 1.24
C ASP A 8 23.08 -11.53 2.76
N MET A 9 23.02 -10.38 3.41
CA MET A 9 23.26 -10.30 4.87
C MET A 9 22.31 -11.17 5.70
N MET A 10 21.08 -11.38 5.23
CA MET A 10 20.07 -12.22 5.90
C MET A 10 20.45 -13.69 5.84
N SER A 11 21.05 -14.14 4.73
CA SER A 11 21.53 -15.51 4.54
C SER A 11 22.86 -15.79 5.26
N GLU A 12 23.71 -14.79 5.47
CA GLU A 12 24.94 -14.93 6.26
C GLU A 12 24.69 -14.83 7.77
N ASN A 13 23.62 -14.14 8.19
CA ASN A 13 23.36 -13.82 9.59
C ASN A 13 21.88 -14.02 9.93
N THR A 14 21.46 -15.28 9.94
CA THR A 14 20.06 -15.65 10.19
C THR A 14 19.62 -15.22 11.58
N THR A 15 18.72 -14.24 11.62
CA THR A 15 18.07 -13.79 12.85
C THR A 15 16.69 -14.43 12.92
N GLY A 16 16.31 -14.97 14.07
CA GLY A 16 14.95 -15.46 14.28
C GLY A 16 13.95 -14.31 14.15
N TYR A 17 12.89 -14.50 13.36
CA TYR A 17 11.85 -13.51 13.14
C TYR A 17 10.48 -14.11 13.46
N THR A 18 9.55 -13.26 13.89
CA THR A 18 8.13 -13.58 13.98
C THR A 18 7.45 -12.87 12.81
N ILE A 19 6.68 -13.61 12.02
CA ILE A 19 5.83 -13.02 10.98
C ILE A 19 4.46 -12.78 11.59
N GLU A 20 3.99 -11.54 11.52
CA GLU A 20 2.60 -11.18 11.74
C GLU A 20 1.95 -11.00 10.37
N THR A 21 0.90 -11.77 10.09
CA THR A 21 0.24 -11.79 8.78
C THR A 21 -1.00 -10.92 8.79
N VAL A 22 -1.25 -10.23 7.67
CA VAL A 22 -2.56 -9.61 7.42
C VAL A 22 -3.55 -10.73 7.09
N PRO A 23 -4.72 -10.79 7.74
CA PRO A 23 -5.72 -11.81 7.41
C PRO A 23 -6.27 -11.58 5.99
N ALA A 24 -6.50 -12.67 5.26
CA ALA A 24 -7.08 -12.61 3.92
C ALA A 24 -8.49 -11.98 3.91
N ASP A 25 -9.23 -12.17 5.00
CA ASP A 25 -10.51 -11.52 5.27
C ASP A 25 -10.37 -10.59 6.48
N GLY A 26 -10.55 -9.29 6.28
CA GLY A 26 -10.50 -8.28 7.35
C GLY A 26 -9.28 -7.36 7.25
N SER A 27 -8.70 -7.03 8.40
CA SER A 27 -7.54 -6.13 8.48
C SER A 27 -6.63 -6.50 9.65
N LEU A 28 -5.40 -6.01 9.58
CA LEU A 28 -4.46 -5.98 10.71
C LEU A 28 -4.34 -4.54 11.20
N THR A 29 -4.47 -4.33 12.51
CA THR A 29 -4.22 -3.02 13.12
C THR A 29 -2.89 -3.05 13.88
N LEU A 30 -1.98 -2.17 13.49
CA LEU A 30 -0.75 -1.88 14.23
C LEU A 30 -0.97 -0.62 15.06
N ASP A 31 -0.90 -0.76 16.38
CA ASP A 31 -0.99 0.37 17.30
C ASP A 31 0.39 1.05 17.42
N ASP A 32 0.48 2.33 17.07
CA ASP A 32 1.70 3.14 17.25
C ASP A 32 1.64 4.05 18.50
N GLY A 33 0.54 4.00 19.27
CA GLY A 33 0.27 4.82 20.44
C GLY A 33 -0.26 6.24 20.15
N THR A 34 -0.27 6.66 18.89
CA THR A 34 -0.75 7.98 18.43
C THR A 34 -1.75 7.90 17.28
N HIS A 35 -1.42 7.14 16.24
CA HIS A 35 -2.17 6.93 15.02
C HIS A 35 -2.10 5.45 14.65
N ALA A 36 -3.19 4.71 14.93
CA ALA A 36 -3.26 3.31 14.53
C ALA A 36 -3.13 3.17 13.00
N ILE A 37 -2.34 2.20 12.56
CA ILE A 37 -2.17 1.84 11.16
C ILE A 37 -3.04 0.62 10.88
N GLU A 38 -3.99 0.75 9.98
CA GLU A 38 -4.86 -0.33 9.54
C GLU A 38 -4.37 -0.85 8.19
N ILE A 39 -4.17 -2.16 8.08
CA ILE A 39 -3.63 -2.80 6.87
C ILE A 39 -4.67 -3.75 6.31
N TYR A 40 -4.97 -3.58 5.03
CA TYR A 40 -6.04 -4.26 4.33
C TYR A 40 -5.50 -5.04 3.13
N PRO A 41 -5.98 -6.28 2.87
CA PRO A 41 -5.69 -6.98 1.62
C PRO A 41 -6.27 -6.22 0.43
N LEU A 42 -5.53 -6.21 -0.68
CA LEU A 42 -5.91 -5.56 -1.93
C LEU A 42 -6.06 -6.61 -3.03
N ALA A 43 -7.30 -6.89 -3.44
CA ALA A 43 -7.57 -7.86 -4.51
C ALA A 43 -7.21 -7.30 -5.89
N GLN A 44 -6.19 -7.87 -6.54
CA GLN A 44 -5.58 -7.32 -7.75
C GLN A 44 -4.68 -8.36 -8.49
N THR A 45 -4.18 -8.09 -9.70
CA THR A 45 -3.49 -9.07 -10.57
C THR A 45 -1.95 -9.02 -10.64
N HIS A 46 -1.30 -7.97 -10.14
CA HIS A 46 0.15 -7.77 -10.01
C HIS A 46 0.81 -8.77 -9.05
N ALA A 47 0.20 -9.05 -7.89
CA ALA A 47 0.72 -9.93 -6.85
C ALA A 47 -0.38 -10.37 -5.84
N GLU A 48 -0.41 -11.66 -5.52
CA GLU A 48 -1.50 -12.28 -4.75
C GLU A 48 -1.74 -11.65 -3.37
N ASP A 49 -0.66 -11.30 -2.66
CA ASP A 49 -0.71 -10.85 -1.26
C ASP A 49 -0.48 -9.34 -1.09
N MET A 50 -0.90 -8.53 -2.06
CA MET A 50 -0.80 -7.07 -1.91
C MET A 50 -1.73 -6.54 -0.83
N VAL A 51 -1.27 -5.48 -0.17
CA VAL A 51 -2.00 -4.76 0.87
C VAL A 51 -1.94 -3.27 0.65
N ILE A 52 -2.90 -2.54 1.22
CA ILE A 52 -2.80 -1.09 1.45
C ILE A 52 -2.76 -0.82 2.95
N ALA A 53 -2.07 0.23 3.35
CA ALA A 53 -2.05 0.70 4.73
C ALA A 53 -2.80 2.03 4.83
N TYR A 54 -3.54 2.22 5.92
CA TYR A 54 -4.34 3.40 6.18
C TYR A 54 -4.08 3.92 7.58
N VAL A 55 -3.92 5.23 7.69
CA VAL A 55 -3.78 5.94 8.96
C VAL A 55 -4.97 6.88 9.10
N ALA A 56 -5.89 6.56 10.01
CA ALA A 56 -7.20 7.21 10.09
C ALA A 56 -7.16 8.71 10.42
N ASP A 57 -6.19 9.12 11.23
CA ASP A 57 -5.89 10.51 11.50
C ASP A 57 -4.42 10.73 11.12
N PRO A 58 -4.09 11.44 10.02
CA PRO A 58 -4.92 12.44 9.34
C PRO A 58 -5.60 11.97 8.04
N GLY A 59 -5.86 10.67 7.86
CA GLY A 59 -6.52 10.13 6.66
C GLY A 59 -5.54 9.87 5.51
N ILE A 60 -4.52 9.05 5.75
CA ILE A 60 -3.47 8.76 4.74
C ILE A 60 -3.61 7.31 4.29
N VAL A 61 -3.76 7.08 2.99
CA VAL A 61 -3.59 5.75 2.39
C VAL A 61 -2.20 5.65 1.78
N PHE A 62 -1.46 4.62 2.15
CA PHE A 62 -0.20 4.27 1.53
C PHE A 62 -0.41 3.18 0.47
N VAL A 63 0.07 3.48 -0.74
CA VAL A 63 -0.05 2.62 -1.92
C VAL A 63 1.32 2.40 -2.55
N THR A 64 1.48 1.30 -3.28
CA THR A 64 2.72 0.97 -3.97
C THR A 64 2.42 0.62 -5.43
N ASP A 65 3.05 -0.41 -6.00
CA ASP A 65 3.16 -0.72 -7.44
C ASP A 65 1.88 -0.61 -8.30
N ILE A 66 0.68 -0.73 -7.70
CA ILE A 66 -0.61 -0.55 -8.39
C ILE A 66 -0.82 0.88 -8.86
N TYR A 67 -0.45 1.85 -8.03
CA TYR A 67 -0.56 3.27 -8.33
C TYR A 67 0.49 4.01 -7.52
N SER A 68 1.29 4.83 -8.19
CA SER A 68 2.29 5.67 -7.52
C SER A 68 2.03 7.13 -7.88
N PRO A 69 1.63 7.97 -6.91
CA PRO A 69 1.53 9.41 -7.12
C PRO A 69 2.84 9.95 -7.68
N ASN A 70 2.79 10.56 -8.85
CA ASN A 70 3.90 11.30 -9.44
C ASN A 70 3.33 12.34 -10.42
N PRO A 71 4.12 13.35 -10.83
CA PRO A 71 3.62 14.41 -11.71
C PRO A 71 3.03 13.91 -13.04
N ASP A 72 3.42 12.72 -13.50
CA ASP A 72 2.97 12.09 -14.73
C ASP A 72 2.01 10.91 -14.46
N ALA A 73 1.58 10.71 -13.21
CA ALA A 73 0.69 9.61 -12.84
C ALA A 73 -0.71 9.85 -13.40
N ASP A 74 -1.18 8.91 -14.21
CA ASP A 74 -2.56 8.88 -14.66
C ASP A 74 -3.41 8.12 -13.64
N SER A 75 -4.07 8.86 -12.74
CA SER A 75 -5.00 8.26 -11.78
C SER A 75 -6.23 7.65 -12.45
N ALA A 76 -6.59 8.08 -13.67
CA ALA A 76 -7.69 7.50 -14.46
C ALA A 76 -7.36 6.10 -15.01
N GLY A 77 -6.09 5.69 -14.93
CA GLY A 77 -5.66 4.34 -15.26
C GLY A 77 -6.27 3.28 -14.34
N SER A 78 -6.22 2.02 -14.76
CA SER A 78 -6.79 0.89 -14.01
C SER A 78 -6.27 0.76 -12.58
N GLY A 79 -5.02 1.17 -12.35
CA GLY A 79 -4.41 1.16 -11.02
C GLY A 79 -5.05 2.19 -10.08
N GLY A 80 -5.23 3.42 -10.55
CA GLY A 80 -5.90 4.46 -9.75
C GLY A 80 -7.37 4.13 -9.51
N GLN A 81 -8.10 3.65 -10.53
CA GLN A 81 -9.48 3.19 -10.34
C GLN A 81 -9.57 2.07 -9.29
N LEU A 82 -8.64 1.11 -9.30
CA LEU A 82 -8.61 0.03 -8.31
C LEU A 82 -8.42 0.58 -6.88
N ILE A 83 -7.51 1.54 -6.70
CA ILE A 83 -7.32 2.20 -5.40
C ILE A 83 -8.58 2.95 -4.97
N ALA A 84 -9.23 3.67 -5.88
CA ALA A 84 -10.49 4.38 -5.61
C ALA A 84 -11.59 3.42 -5.15
N ASP A 85 -11.76 2.30 -5.85
CA ASP A 85 -12.74 1.26 -5.53
C ASP A 85 -12.45 0.63 -4.17
N ALA A 86 -11.18 0.36 -3.86
CA ALA A 86 -10.76 -0.20 -2.57
C ALA A 86 -11.06 0.77 -1.41
N ILE A 87 -10.73 2.05 -1.57
CA ILE A 87 -11.04 3.11 -0.58
C ILE A 87 -12.54 3.18 -0.32
N ALA A 88 -13.35 3.17 -1.39
CA ALA A 88 -14.80 3.23 -1.28
C ALA A 88 -15.40 1.97 -0.63
N ALA A 89 -14.92 0.78 -1.00
CA ALA A 89 -15.40 -0.49 -0.46
C ALA A 89 -15.09 -0.65 1.03
N LEU A 90 -13.93 -0.13 1.47
CA LEU A 90 -13.50 -0.13 2.87
C LEU A 90 -14.10 1.02 3.69
N GLY A 91 -14.67 2.04 3.03
CA GLY A 91 -15.27 3.20 3.69
C GLY A 91 -14.24 4.09 4.39
N LEU A 92 -13.03 4.22 3.83
CA LEU A 92 -11.94 5.00 4.42
C LEU A 92 -12.17 6.51 4.20
N ASP A 93 -11.87 7.31 5.21
CA ASP A 93 -11.92 8.78 5.15
C ASP A 93 -10.55 9.34 4.75
N VAL A 94 -10.30 9.38 3.44
CA VAL A 94 -8.96 9.66 2.89
C VAL A 94 -8.80 11.14 2.59
N ALA A 95 -7.72 11.73 3.10
CA ALA A 95 -7.25 13.07 2.77
C ALA A 95 -6.05 13.05 1.82
N TRP A 96 -5.18 12.04 1.93
CA TRP A 96 -3.94 11.93 1.15
C TRP A 96 -3.64 10.51 0.71
N ILE A 97 -3.05 10.38 -0.48
CA ILE A 97 -2.45 9.14 -0.96
C ILE A 97 -0.92 9.32 -1.04
N ALA A 98 -0.18 8.44 -0.38
CA ALA A 98 1.28 8.43 -0.36
C ALA A 98 1.83 7.21 -1.13
N GLY A 99 2.78 7.44 -2.04
CA GLY A 99 3.38 6.41 -2.89
C GLY A 99 4.66 5.79 -2.35
N GLY A 100 4.78 4.46 -2.45
CA GLY A 100 6.03 3.75 -2.12
C GLY A 100 7.20 4.07 -3.07
N HIS A 101 6.93 4.53 -4.29
CA HIS A 101 7.94 5.01 -5.25
C HIS A 101 8.20 6.51 -5.14
N GLY A 102 7.72 7.13 -4.06
CA GLY A 102 7.72 8.57 -3.85
C GLY A 102 6.41 9.24 -4.28
N GLY A 103 6.33 10.54 -4.00
CA GLY A 103 5.18 11.38 -4.33
C GLY A 103 4.00 11.26 -3.36
N VAL A 104 3.19 12.31 -3.35
CA VAL A 104 1.94 12.42 -2.59
C VAL A 104 0.93 13.17 -3.42
N ILE A 105 -0.34 12.83 -3.28
CA ILE A 105 -1.47 13.53 -3.92
C ILE A 105 -2.60 13.69 -2.89
N SER A 106 -3.32 14.80 -2.94
CA SER A 106 -4.53 14.98 -2.14
C SER A 106 -5.64 14.07 -2.66
N TRP A 107 -6.55 13.62 -1.80
CA TRP A 107 -7.70 12.84 -2.25
C TRP A 107 -8.56 13.61 -3.26
N GLU A 108 -8.72 14.93 -3.05
CA GLU A 108 -9.43 15.82 -3.97
C GLU A 108 -8.80 15.82 -5.37
N ASP A 109 -7.49 16.03 -5.48
CA ASP A 109 -6.79 16.04 -6.77
C ASP A 109 -6.79 14.67 -7.43
N PHE A 110 -6.69 13.59 -6.65
CA PHE A 110 -6.77 12.23 -7.14
C PHE A 110 -8.14 11.93 -7.75
N GLN A 111 -9.23 12.29 -7.04
CA GLN A 111 -10.59 12.12 -7.54
C GLN A 111 -10.85 12.95 -8.81
N ALA A 112 -10.34 14.18 -8.86
CA ALA A 112 -10.47 15.04 -10.04
C ALA A 112 -9.80 14.46 -11.30
N GLN A 113 -8.89 13.50 -11.14
CA GLN A 113 -8.24 12.79 -12.25
C GLN A 113 -8.95 11.51 -12.68
N LEU A 114 -9.97 11.04 -11.95
CA LEU A 114 -10.74 9.84 -12.29
C LEU A 114 -11.87 10.10 -13.32
N ASP A 115 -12.24 11.37 -13.51
CA ASP A 115 -13.29 11.85 -14.43
C ASP A 115 -12.78 12.04 -15.88
#